data_AF-A0A0C2D0D7-F1
#
_entry.id   AF-A0A0C2D0D7-F1
#
_cell.length_a   1.000
_cell.length_b   1.000
_cell.length_c   1.000
_cell.angle_alpha   90.00
_cell.angle_beta   90.00
_cell.angle_gamma   90.00
#
_symmetry.space_group_name_H-M   'P 1'
#
loop_
_entity.id
_entity.type
_entity.pdbx_description
1 polymer ?
#
loop_
_entity_poly.entity_id
_entity_poly.type
_entity_poly.pdbx_seq_one_letter_code
_entity_poly.pdbx_strand_id
1 'polypeptide(L)'
;MQILALLCSLAFSCFAASPVVQQQVASDSDTIAYAIDLWEPVVTSKFQCIQLRNYKVAFVRGYSPAGQGQFDPYAHINIQNAIAAGLGIEVYMAPQPNSNKSGAEQFDELYNGLKSYNINPRSVWIQVKQEL
;
A
#
# COMPACT_ATOMS: atom_id res chain seq x y z
N MET A 1 65.01 4.09 -42.50
CA MET A 1 66.19 3.47 -41.86
C MET A 1 66.58 4.38 -40.71
N GLN A 2 66.59 4.02 -39.42
CA GLN A 2 66.72 2.75 -38.67
C GLN A 2 65.65 2.78 -37.55
N ILE A 3 64.87 1.76 -37.17
CA ILE A 3 65.09 0.37 -36.70
C ILE A 3 65.71 0.24 -35.29
N LEU A 4 64.83 -0.14 -34.34
CA LEU A 4 64.98 -0.92 -33.09
C LEU A 4 65.84 -0.34 -31.93
N ALA A 5 65.52 -0.53 -30.64
CA ALA A 5 64.83 -1.66 -30.00
C ALA A 5 64.08 -1.30 -28.71
N LEU A 6 63.03 -2.10 -28.46
CA LEU A 6 62.29 -2.33 -27.22
C LEU A 6 63.19 -2.58 -25.99
N LEU A 7 62.72 -2.16 -24.80
CA LEU A 7 62.96 -2.91 -23.55
C LEU A 7 61.85 -2.64 -22.52
N CYS A 8 61.26 -3.75 -22.06
CA CYS A 8 60.12 -3.87 -21.15
C CYS A 8 60.39 -3.32 -19.75
N SER A 9 59.37 -2.73 -19.13
CA SER A 9 59.24 -2.65 -17.67
C SER A 9 57.76 -2.73 -17.30
N LEU A 10 57.27 -3.96 -17.09
CA LEU A 10 55.99 -4.22 -16.45
C LEU A 10 56.12 -3.92 -14.96
N ALA A 11 55.68 -2.73 -14.54
CA ALA A 11 55.36 -2.47 -13.15
C ALA A 11 53.83 -2.50 -12.99
N PHE A 12 53.31 -3.68 -12.64
CA PHE A 12 51.92 -3.86 -12.19
C PHE A 12 51.78 -3.25 -10.79
N SER A 13 51.45 -1.96 -10.69
CA SER A 13 50.91 -1.38 -9.47
C SER A 13 49.39 -1.39 -9.56
N CYS A 14 48.77 -2.42 -8.98
CA CYS A 14 47.33 -2.52 -8.78
C CYS A 14 46.85 -1.37 -7.87
N PHE A 15 46.49 -0.24 -8.45
CA PHE A 15 45.43 0.59 -7.87
C PHE A 15 44.17 0.25 -8.66
N ALA A 16 43.36 -0.63 -8.09
CA ALA A 16 41.97 -0.75 -8.49
C ALA A 16 41.32 0.60 -8.22
N ALA A 17 41.31 1.48 -9.23
CA ALA A 17 40.44 2.62 -9.28
C ALA A 17 39.02 2.05 -9.46
N SER A 18 38.42 1.62 -8.36
CA SER A 18 36.98 1.43 -8.31
C SER A 18 36.37 2.74 -8.79
N PRO A 19 35.44 2.74 -9.76
CA PRO A 19 34.66 3.94 -9.99
C PRO A 19 34.01 4.28 -8.66
N VAL A 20 34.33 5.45 -8.10
CA VAL A 20 33.52 6.04 -7.05
C VAL A 20 32.17 6.24 -7.71
N VAL A 21 31.25 5.32 -7.45
CA VAL A 21 29.83 5.54 -7.70
C VAL A 21 29.50 6.73 -6.83
N GLN A 22 29.39 7.89 -7.46
CA GLN A 22 28.90 9.08 -6.82
C GLN A 22 27.48 8.73 -6.39
N GLN A 23 27.32 8.42 -5.11
CA GLN A 23 26.03 8.09 -4.53
C GLN A 23 25.18 9.34 -4.75
N GLN A 24 24.32 9.26 -5.76
CA GLN A 24 23.32 10.27 -6.00
C GLN A 24 22.48 10.27 -4.73
N VAL A 25 22.71 11.26 -3.88
CA VAL A 25 21.89 11.52 -2.70
C VAL A 25 20.49 11.61 -3.28
N ALA A 26 19.67 10.60 -3.00
CA ALA A 26 18.26 10.67 -3.30
C ALA A 26 17.81 12.01 -2.72
N SER A 27 17.31 12.89 -3.58
CA SER A 27 16.61 14.10 -3.13
C SER A 27 15.32 13.59 -2.51
N ASP A 28 15.45 13.07 -1.30
CA ASP A 28 14.40 12.43 -0.56
C ASP A 28 13.62 13.53 0.14
N SER A 29 12.89 14.29 -0.67
CA SER A 29 11.64 14.83 -0.18
C SER A 29 10.63 13.69 -0.23
N ASP A 30 10.81 12.71 0.64
CA ASP A 30 9.79 11.73 0.99
C ASP A 30 8.60 12.53 1.54
N THR A 31 7.70 12.93 0.63
CA THR A 31 6.49 13.63 1.00
C THR A 31 5.62 12.67 1.78
N ILE A 32 5.66 12.78 3.11
CA ILE A 32 4.77 12.05 4.01
C ILE A 32 3.33 12.38 3.60
N ALA A 33 2.57 11.35 3.23
CA ALA A 33 1.15 11.46 2.94
C ALA A 33 0.35 10.98 4.16
N TYR A 34 -0.71 11.71 4.49
CA TYR A 34 -1.64 11.32 5.55
C TYR A 34 -2.80 10.50 4.97
N ALA A 35 -3.21 9.48 5.71
CA ALA A 35 -4.36 8.65 5.41
C ALA A 35 -5.22 8.48 6.68
N ILE A 36 -6.48 8.12 6.49
CA ILE A 36 -7.38 7.73 7.58
C ILE A 36 -7.80 6.27 7.40
N ASP A 37 -8.03 5.54 8.49
CA ASP A 37 -8.81 4.32 8.47
C ASP A 37 -10.18 4.54 9.14
N LEU A 38 -11.20 3.83 8.65
CA LEU A 38 -12.56 3.97 9.15
C LEU A 38 -13.33 2.66 9.01
N TRP A 39 -14.30 2.49 9.90
CA TRP A 39 -15.20 1.33 9.94
C TRP A 39 -16.67 1.70 10.10
N GLU A 40 -16.97 2.99 10.29
CA GLU A 40 -18.33 3.53 10.39
C GLU A 40 -18.79 4.12 9.05
N PRO A 41 -20.11 4.29 8.84
CA PRO A 41 -20.63 4.96 7.66
C PRO A 41 -20.23 6.45 7.66
N VAL A 42 -19.62 6.91 6.56
CA VAL A 42 -19.16 8.28 6.37
C VAL A 42 -19.77 8.87 5.09
N VAL A 43 -20.44 10.02 5.24
CA VAL A 43 -21.02 10.76 4.10
C VAL A 43 -19.96 11.54 3.33
N THR A 44 -20.20 11.80 2.05
CA THR A 44 -19.27 12.50 1.14
C THR A 44 -18.75 13.84 1.69
N SER A 45 -19.61 14.64 2.34
CA SER A 45 -19.19 15.94 2.91
C SER A 45 -18.14 15.81 4.02
N LYS A 46 -18.18 14.73 4.81
CA LYS A 46 -17.16 14.44 5.81
C LYS A 46 -15.84 14.03 5.13
N PHE A 47 -15.89 13.21 4.08
CA PHE A 47 -14.70 12.88 3.29
C PHE A 47 -14.10 14.10 2.59
N GLN A 48 -14.92 15.03 2.10
CA GLN A 48 -14.44 16.30 1.55
C GLN A 48 -13.72 17.12 2.61
N CYS A 49 -14.24 17.17 3.84
CA CYS A 49 -13.56 17.82 4.96
C CYS A 49 -12.18 17.18 5.23
N ILE A 50 -12.10 15.84 5.23
CA ILE A 50 -10.85 15.09 5.38
C ILE A 50 -9.86 15.43 4.26
N GLN A 51 -10.33 15.43 3.00
CA GLN A 51 -9.52 15.77 1.82
C GLN A 51 -8.97 17.21 1.91
N LEU A 52 -9.79 18.18 2.35
CA LEU A 52 -9.41 19.58 2.56
C LEU A 52 -8.38 19.77 3.69
N ARG A 53 -8.17 18.74 4.52
CA ARG A 53 -7.14 18.69 5.57
C ARG A 53 -5.90 17.91 5.14
N ASN A 54 -5.71 17.74 3.82
CA ASN A 54 -4.54 17.12 3.19
C ASN A 54 -4.37 15.61 3.42
N TYR A 55 -5.39 14.91 3.91
CA TYR A 55 -5.44 13.45 3.81
C TYR A 55 -5.69 13.05 2.36
N LYS A 56 -4.96 12.04 1.88
CA LYS A 56 -4.95 11.63 0.47
C LYS A 56 -5.64 10.31 0.22
N VAL A 57 -5.68 9.43 1.23
CA VAL A 57 -6.20 8.06 1.10
C VAL A 57 -7.11 7.75 2.29
N ALA A 58 -8.21 7.03 2.01
CA ALA A 58 -9.05 6.41 3.03
C ALA A 58 -8.92 4.88 2.96
N PHE A 59 -8.55 4.27 4.09
CA PHE A 59 -8.60 2.84 4.34
C PHE A 59 -10.00 2.48 4.85
N VAL A 60 -10.80 1.86 4.00
CA VAL A 60 -12.17 1.48 4.31
C VAL A 60 -12.21 0.03 4.78
N ARG A 61 -12.86 -0.25 5.91
CA ARG A 61 -13.11 -1.63 6.32
C ARG A 61 -14.03 -2.31 5.32
N GLY A 62 -13.52 -3.33 4.65
CA GLY A 62 -14.28 -4.20 3.76
C GLY A 62 -14.83 -5.44 4.44
N TYR A 63 -14.19 -5.91 5.51
CA TYR A 63 -14.60 -7.10 6.25
C TYR A 63 -14.61 -6.81 7.75
N SER A 64 -15.75 -7.10 8.37
CA SER A 64 -16.00 -6.88 9.78
C SER A 64 -15.81 -8.19 10.57
N PRO A 65 -15.15 -8.16 11.74
CA PRO A 65 -14.96 -9.35 12.56
C PRO A 65 -16.21 -9.70 13.40
N ALA A 66 -17.29 -8.93 13.27
CA ALA A 66 -18.50 -9.14 14.06
C ALA A 66 -19.14 -10.52 13.80
N GLY A 67 -19.61 -11.18 14.85
CA GLY A 67 -20.19 -12.51 14.76
C GLY A 67 -19.17 -13.54 14.25
N GLN A 68 -19.45 -14.15 13.10
CA GLN A 68 -18.58 -15.13 12.42
C GLN A 68 -17.69 -14.49 11.35
N GLY A 69 -17.56 -13.16 11.35
CA GLY A 69 -16.98 -12.43 10.23
C GLY A 69 -17.98 -12.25 9.09
N GLN A 70 -17.97 -11.09 8.46
CA GLN A 70 -18.86 -10.77 7.34
C GLN A 70 -18.32 -9.60 6.50
N PHE A 71 -18.73 -9.55 5.23
CA PHE A 71 -18.56 -8.35 4.42
C PHE A 71 -19.17 -7.14 5.13
N ASP A 72 -18.40 -6.05 5.24
CA ASP A 72 -18.85 -4.85 5.95
C ASP A 72 -19.95 -4.16 5.12
N PRO A 73 -21.17 -3.99 5.66
CA PRO A 73 -22.30 -3.44 4.91
C PRO A 73 -22.06 -2.01 4.44
N TYR A 74 -21.15 -1.27 5.08
CA TYR A 74 -20.82 0.11 4.72
C TYR A 74 -19.63 0.24 3.78
N ALA A 75 -18.94 -0.86 3.44
CA ALA A 75 -17.74 -0.83 2.60
C ALA A 75 -17.99 -0.13 1.26
N HIS A 76 -19.00 -0.58 0.51
CA HIS A 76 -19.29 -0.08 -0.83
C HIS A 76 -19.63 1.42 -0.83
N ILE A 77 -20.52 1.85 0.09
CA ILE A 77 -20.97 3.24 0.14
C ILE A 77 -19.84 4.16 0.63
N ASN A 78 -19.00 3.72 1.56
CA ASN A 78 -17.84 4.48 2.00
C ASN A 78 -16.80 4.63 0.90
N ILE A 79 -16.53 3.57 0.13
CA ILE A 79 -15.62 3.62 -1.03
C ILE A 79 -16.14 4.63 -2.06
N GLN A 80 -17.42 4.54 -2.42
CA GLN A 80 -18.03 5.46 -3.39
C GLN A 80 -18.01 6.92 -2.91
N ASN A 81 -18.33 7.16 -1.63
CA ASN A 81 -18.30 8.49 -1.05
C ASN A 81 -16.88 9.07 -0.96
N ALA A 82 -15.87 8.25 -0.62
CA ALA A 82 -14.47 8.68 -0.57
C ALA A 82 -13.94 9.05 -1.97
N ILE A 83 -14.25 8.23 -2.99
CA ILE A 83 -13.91 8.52 -4.40
C ILE A 83 -14.59 9.82 -4.84
N ALA A 84 -15.89 9.98 -4.55
CA ALA A 84 -16.64 11.20 -4.90
C ALA A 84 -16.09 12.46 -4.20
N ALA A 85 -15.43 12.30 -3.05
CA ALA A 85 -14.76 13.38 -2.32
C ALA A 85 -13.32 13.65 -2.80
N GLY A 86 -12.79 12.87 -3.75
CA GLY A 86 -11.44 13.04 -4.28
C GLY A 86 -10.33 12.40 -3.44
N LEU A 87 -10.66 11.40 -2.61
CA LEU A 87 -9.68 10.58 -1.91
C LEU A 87 -9.32 9.33 -2.72
N GLY A 88 -8.07 8.90 -2.63
CA GLY A 88 -7.70 7.52 -2.96
C GLY A 88 -8.33 6.54 -1.97
N ILE A 89 -8.50 5.29 -2.39
CA ILE A 89 -9.09 4.24 -1.56
C ILE A 89 -8.15 3.04 -1.42
N GLU A 90 -8.08 2.55 -0.19
CA GLU A 90 -7.52 1.24 0.15
C GLU A 90 -8.59 0.48 0.93
N VAL A 91 -8.65 -0.84 0.78
CA VAL A 91 -9.59 -1.68 1.53
C VAL A 91 -8.83 -2.54 2.52
N TYR A 92 -9.32 -2.61 3.75
CA TYR A 92 -8.78 -3.53 4.73
C TYR A 92 -9.81 -4.52 5.26
N MET A 93 -9.32 -5.70 5.62
CA MET A 93 -10.05 -6.76 6.29
C MET A 93 -9.66 -6.77 7.76
N ALA A 94 -10.65 -6.76 8.65
CA ALA A 94 -10.48 -7.16 10.03
C ALA A 94 -11.06 -8.57 10.19
N PRO A 95 -10.22 -9.63 10.15
CA PRO A 95 -10.68 -11.00 10.19
C PRO A 95 -11.25 -11.36 11.57
N GLN A 96 -12.07 -12.40 11.63
CA GLN A 96 -12.54 -13.03 12.87
C GLN A 96 -11.83 -14.38 13.06
N PRO A 97 -10.71 -14.43 13.84
CA PRO A 97 -9.92 -15.64 14.00
C PRO A 97 -10.69 -16.77 14.72
N ASN A 98 -11.65 -16.42 15.56
CA ASN A 98 -12.44 -17.37 16.36
C ASN A 98 -13.74 -17.81 15.66
N SER A 99 -13.92 -17.48 14.37
CA SER A 99 -15.08 -17.94 13.61
C SER A 99 -14.93 -19.41 13.20
N ASN A 100 -16.04 -19.98 12.71
CA ASN A 100 -16.05 -21.27 12.03
C ASN A 100 -15.59 -21.18 10.57
N LYS A 101 -15.18 -20.00 10.08
CA LYS A 101 -14.72 -19.77 8.71
C LYS A 101 -13.20 -19.69 8.65
N SER A 102 -12.62 -20.34 7.66
CA SER A 102 -11.21 -20.17 7.31
C SER A 102 -10.91 -18.74 6.86
N GLY A 103 -9.64 -18.32 6.97
CA GLY A 103 -9.22 -17.01 6.45
C GLY A 103 -9.48 -16.83 4.96
N ALA A 104 -9.43 -17.92 4.18
CA ALA A 104 -9.75 -17.91 2.76
C ALA A 104 -11.24 -17.63 2.51
N GLU A 105 -12.14 -18.31 3.22
CA GLU A 105 -13.59 -18.04 3.12
C GLU A 105 -13.93 -16.60 3.49
N GLN A 106 -13.33 -16.08 4.56
CA GLN A 106 -13.53 -14.69 4.97
C GLN A 106 -13.00 -13.70 3.91
N PHE A 107 -11.86 -14.00 3.27
CA PHE A 107 -11.32 -13.18 2.19
C PHE A 107 -12.19 -13.25 0.92
N ASP A 108 -12.70 -14.43 0.57
CA ASP A 108 -13.60 -14.61 -0.57
C ASP A 108 -14.91 -13.84 -0.38
N GLU A 109 -15.46 -13.83 0.84
CA GLU A 109 -16.63 -13.02 1.19
C GLU A 109 -16.37 -11.52 1.00
N LEU A 110 -15.21 -11.02 1.43
CA LEU A 110 -14.78 -9.64 1.17
C LEU A 110 -14.70 -9.38 -0.34
N TYR A 111 -13.93 -10.18 -1.06
CA TYR A 111 -13.65 -9.96 -2.48
C TYR A 111 -14.92 -10.02 -3.31
N ASN A 112 -15.77 -11.04 -3.11
CA ASN A 112 -17.04 -11.18 -3.80
C ASN A 112 -18.05 -10.09 -3.41
N GLY A 113 -18.04 -9.66 -2.14
CA GLY A 113 -18.82 -8.52 -1.66
C GLY A 113 -18.50 -7.25 -2.45
N LEU A 114 -17.21 -6.89 -2.57
CA LEU A 114 -16.78 -5.74 -3.38
C LEU A 114 -17.16 -5.89 -4.86
N LYS A 115 -16.93 -7.07 -5.44
CA LYS A 115 -17.26 -7.36 -6.84
C LYS A 115 -18.75 -7.21 -7.14
N SER A 116 -19.63 -7.56 -6.21
CA SER A 116 -21.09 -7.38 -6.35
C SER A 116 -21.52 -5.93 -6.49
N TYR A 117 -20.71 -4.99 -6.00
CA TYR A 117 -20.87 -3.54 -6.18
C TYR A 117 -20.00 -2.96 -7.30
N ASN A 118 -19.47 -3.82 -8.18
CA ASN A 118 -18.58 -3.46 -9.28
C ASN A 118 -17.27 -2.76 -8.81
N ILE A 119 -16.82 -3.07 -7.60
CA ILE A 119 -15.55 -2.58 -7.04
C ILE A 119 -14.49 -3.67 -7.24
N ASN A 120 -13.37 -3.32 -7.88
CA ASN A 120 -12.24 -4.21 -8.08
C ASN A 120 -11.05 -3.68 -7.24
N PRO A 121 -10.81 -4.22 -6.04
CA PRO A 121 -9.69 -3.77 -5.21
C PRO A 121 -8.36 -4.13 -5.91
N ARG A 122 -7.42 -3.18 -5.95
CA ARG A 122 -6.04 -3.46 -6.40
C ARG A 122 -5.24 -4.20 -5.34
N SER A 123 -5.52 -3.90 -4.07
CA SER A 123 -4.88 -4.46 -2.90
C SER A 123 -5.91 -4.62 -1.79
N VAL A 124 -5.64 -5.52 -0.85
CA VAL A 124 -6.41 -5.68 0.38
C VAL A 124 -5.42 -5.79 1.54
N TRP A 125 -5.61 -4.97 2.56
CA TRP A 125 -4.79 -4.96 3.77
C TRP A 125 -5.41 -5.87 4.82
N ILE A 126 -4.60 -6.65 5.54
CA ILE A 126 -5.10 -7.50 6.62
C ILE A 126 -4.73 -6.86 7.96
N GLN A 127 -5.73 -6.53 8.76
CA GLN A 127 -5.54 -6.01 10.09
C GLN A 127 -5.35 -7.15 11.09
N VAL A 128 -4.10 -7.38 11.52
CA VAL A 128 -3.77 -8.37 12.55
C VAL A 128 -3.81 -7.67 13.91
N LYS A 129 -4.72 -8.10 14.78
CA LYS A 129 -4.80 -7.63 16.18
C LYS A 129 -4.57 -8.82 17.11
N GLN A 130 -3.96 -8.55 18.25
CA GLN A 130 -4.01 -9.47 19.37
C GLN A 130 -5.39 -9.33 20.02
N GLU A 131 -6.18 -10.41 20.05
CA GLU A 131 -7.35 -10.45 20.92
C GLU A 131 -6.86 -10.71 22.36
N LEU A 132 -7.21 -9.81 23.27
CA LEU A 132 -6.92 -9.90 24.71
C LEU A 132 -8.07 -10.56 25.45
#